data_AF-X8DDV7-F1
#
_entry.id   AF-X8DDV7-F1
#
_cell.length_a   1.000
_cell.length_b   1.000
_cell.length_c   1.000
_cell.angle_alpha   90.00
_cell.angle_beta   90.00
_cell.angle_gamma   90.00
#
_symmetry.space_group_name_H-M   'P 1'
#
loop_
_entity.id
_entity.type
_entity.pdbx_description
1 polymer ?
#
loop_
_entity_poly.entity_id
_entity_poly.type
_entity_poly.pdbx_seq_one_letter_code
_entity_poly.pdbx_strand_id
1 'polypeptide(L)'
;MMTRNAPHLVRAMPQLVPLLPTMGRAERTLVRAGFLAGDALRKLAGTPGSILPRSRRISAQAAVDLAPAVRRDGLDGGLLAYDGQLIDDARLVTAVARTAAQYGARILTYVAASQATGTSVRLTDQRTGGSFDVSARAVINAAGVWAGEIDESLRLRPSRGTHLVFDARSFGNPLRH
;
A
#
# COMPACT_ATOMS: atom_id res chain seq x y z
N MET A 1 -3.95 3.47 12.45
CA MET A 1 -4.86 3.07 11.35
C MET A 1 -5.49 1.69 11.59
N MET A 2 -4.69 0.62 11.75
CA MET A 2 -5.15 -0.78 11.92
C MET A 2 -6.09 -1.05 13.09
N THR A 3 -6.09 -0.25 14.17
CA THR A 3 -6.93 -0.50 15.35
C THR A 3 -8.00 0.54 15.62
N ARG A 4 -7.84 1.76 15.08
CA ARG A 4 -8.70 2.90 15.44
C ARG A 4 -9.47 3.49 14.26
N ASN A 5 -8.89 3.51 13.06
CA ASN A 5 -9.47 4.28 11.96
C ASN A 5 -10.14 3.37 10.92
N ALA A 6 -9.52 2.24 10.60
CA ALA A 6 -10.07 1.29 9.62
C ALA A 6 -9.70 -0.16 9.95
N PRO A 7 -10.07 -0.68 11.14
CA PRO A 7 -9.74 -2.06 11.55
C PRO A 7 -10.38 -3.11 10.64
N HIS A 8 -11.45 -2.76 9.93
CA HIS A 8 -12.13 -3.60 8.96
C HIS A 8 -11.47 -3.59 7.56
N LEU A 9 -10.48 -2.72 7.32
CA LEU A 9 -9.78 -2.60 6.04
C LEU A 9 -8.31 -3.00 6.10
N VAL A 10 -7.72 -3.18 7.30
CA VAL A 10 -6.29 -3.46 7.41
C VAL A 10 -6.04 -4.65 8.33
N ARG A 11 -5.26 -5.63 7.86
CA ARG A 11 -4.88 -6.83 8.62
C ARG A 11 -3.40 -7.15 8.48
N ALA A 12 -2.85 -7.85 9.47
CA ALA A 12 -1.47 -8.32 9.38
C ALA A 12 -1.34 -9.40 8.30
N MET A 13 -0.47 -9.19 7.32
CA MET A 13 -0.21 -10.11 6.23
C MET A 13 1.20 -10.69 6.37
N PRO A 14 1.36 -12.02 6.46
CA PRO A 14 2.67 -12.65 6.44
C PRO A 14 3.38 -12.42 5.10
N GLN A 15 4.65 -12.02 5.15
CA GLN A 15 5.56 -11.92 4.02
C GLN A 15 6.72 -12.90 4.21
N LEU A 16 6.85 -13.84 3.29
CA LEU A 16 7.85 -14.91 3.34
C LEU A 16 9.02 -14.61 2.41
N VAL A 17 10.24 -14.62 2.97
CA VAL A 17 11.49 -14.70 2.21
C VAL A 17 12.04 -16.12 2.34
N PRO A 18 11.95 -16.96 1.29
CA PRO A 18 12.48 -18.33 1.32
C PRO A 18 14.01 -18.32 1.28
N LEU A 19 14.64 -19.11 2.14
CA LEU A 19 16.10 -19.21 2.23
C LEU A 19 16.61 -20.26 1.24
N LEU A 20 16.75 -19.85 -0.01
CA LEU A 20 17.16 -20.71 -1.11
C LEU A 20 18.68 -20.90 -1.19
N PRO A 21 19.19 -21.97 -1.85
CA PRO A 21 20.63 -22.20 -2.01
C PRO A 21 21.39 -21.07 -2.71
N THR A 22 20.72 -20.38 -3.63
CA THR A 22 21.26 -19.24 -4.38
C THR A 22 21.49 -18.00 -3.51
N MET A 23 20.92 -17.96 -2.30
CA MET A 23 21.03 -16.82 -1.39
C MET A 23 22.26 -17.00 -0.48
N GLY A 24 23.25 -16.14 -0.67
CA GLY A 24 24.51 -16.16 0.09
C GLY A 24 24.32 -15.79 1.57
N ARG A 25 25.26 -16.19 2.43
CA ARG A 25 25.17 -15.92 3.88
C ARG A 25 25.05 -14.43 4.20
N ALA A 26 25.75 -13.56 3.48
CA ALA A 26 25.69 -12.12 3.67
C ALA A 26 24.29 -11.55 3.38
N GLU A 27 23.65 -11.97 2.28
CA GLU A 27 22.30 -11.55 1.91
C GLU A 27 21.28 -12.01 2.95
N ARG A 28 21.38 -13.25 3.42
CA ARG A 28 20.51 -13.79 4.48
C ARG A 28 20.60 -12.95 5.77
N THR A 29 21.82 -12.58 6.16
CA THR A 29 22.07 -11.72 7.32
C THR A 29 21.52 -10.31 7.11
N LEU A 30 21.71 -9.73 5.91
CA LEU A 30 21.21 -8.41 5.58
C LEU A 30 19.67 -8.34 5.66
N VAL A 31 18.97 -9.31 5.06
CA VAL A 31 17.49 -9.39 5.16
C VAL A 31 17.05 -9.54 6.61
N ARG A 32 17.73 -10.39 7.39
CA ARG A 32 17.41 -10.55 8.80
C ARG A 32 17.61 -9.25 9.59
N ALA A 33 18.69 -8.52 9.33
CA ALA A 33 18.96 -7.24 9.98
C ALA A 33 17.87 -6.20 9.64
N GLY A 34 17.46 -6.13 8.36
CA GLY A 34 16.36 -5.26 7.93
C GLY A 34 15.05 -5.55 8.66
N PHE A 35 14.69 -6.83 8.81
CA PHE A 35 13.49 -7.21 9.57
C PHE A 35 13.57 -6.88 11.06
N LEU A 36 14.74 -7.05 11.69
CA LEU A 36 14.94 -6.65 13.09
C LEU A 36 14.84 -5.13 13.26
N ALA A 37 15.37 -4.35 12.31
CA ALA A 37 15.21 -2.89 12.31
C ALA A 37 13.73 -2.49 12.15
N GLY A 38 12.99 -3.13 11.24
CA GLY A 38 11.55 -2.94 11.10
C GLY A 38 10.76 -3.26 12.37
N ASP A 39 11.11 -4.36 13.05
CA ASP A 39 10.52 -4.74 14.34
C ASP A 39 10.80 -3.69 15.44
N ALA A 40 11.98 -3.08 15.43
CA ALA A 40 12.34 -2.00 16.36
C ALA A 40 11.53 -0.74 16.07
N LEU A 41 11.44 -0.30 14.81
CA LEU A 41 10.62 0.85 14.39
C LEU A 41 9.15 0.65 14.77
N ARG A 42 8.59 -0.54 14.51
CA ARG A 42 7.23 -0.92 14.91
C ARG A 42 6.99 -0.76 16.41
N LYS A 43 7.95 -1.20 17.25
CA LYS A 43 7.88 -1.03 18.70
C LYS A 43 7.94 0.44 19.12
N LEU A 44 8.87 1.21 18.54
CA LEU A 44 9.01 2.65 18.81
C LEU A 44 7.77 3.44 18.41
N ALA A 45 7.10 3.05 17.33
CA ALA A 45 5.82 3.61 16.90
C ALA A 45 4.62 3.14 17.76
N GLY A 46 4.86 2.40 18.84
CA GLY A 46 3.81 1.95 19.77
C GLY A 46 2.87 0.89 19.18
N THR A 47 3.29 0.16 18.14
CA THR A 47 2.47 -0.91 17.55
C THR A 47 2.77 -2.22 18.29
N PRO A 48 1.84 -2.76 19.11
CA PRO A 48 2.05 -4.01 19.84
C PRO A 48 2.13 -5.25 18.92
N GLY A 49 2.80 -6.29 19.43
CA GLY A 49 2.99 -7.56 18.71
C GLY A 49 1.71 -8.34 18.44
N SER A 50 0.65 -8.05 19.19
CA SER A 50 -0.70 -8.59 18.97
C SER A 50 -1.38 -8.02 17.73
N ILE A 51 -0.97 -6.82 17.28
CA ILE A 51 -1.50 -6.19 16.05
C ILE A 51 -0.63 -6.60 14.86
N LEU A 52 0.69 -6.46 15.00
CA LEU A 52 1.65 -6.78 13.95
C LEU A 52 2.76 -7.65 14.56
N PRO A 53 2.73 -8.98 14.30
CA PRO A 53 3.68 -9.91 14.91
C PRO A 53 5.12 -9.61 14.52
N ARG A 54 6.05 -9.95 15.41
CA ARG A 54 7.50 -9.80 15.15
C ARG A 54 7.95 -10.72 14.01
N SER A 55 8.99 -10.28 13.31
CA SER A 55 9.68 -11.13 12.35
C SER A 55 10.29 -12.36 13.03
N ARG A 56 10.31 -13.49 12.32
CA ARG A 56 10.86 -14.75 12.83
C ARG A 56 11.42 -15.63 11.72
N ARG A 57 12.30 -16.55 12.10
CA ARG A 57 12.70 -17.64 11.20
C ARG A 57 11.64 -18.75 11.32
N ILE A 58 11.34 -19.41 10.21
CA ILE A 58 10.43 -20.55 10.14
C ILE A 58 11.13 -21.74 9.49
N SER A 59 10.62 -22.95 9.74
CA SER A 59 11.13 -24.18 9.14
C SER A 59 10.85 -24.25 7.63
N ALA A 60 11.55 -25.14 6.93
CA ALA A 60 11.27 -25.41 5.52
C ALA A 60 9.84 -25.88 5.30
N GLN A 61 9.33 -26.75 6.19
CA GLN A 61 7.94 -27.22 6.12
C GLN A 61 6.95 -26.06 6.27
N ALA A 62 7.12 -25.19 7.27
CA ALA A 62 6.24 -24.03 7.46
C ALA A 62 6.30 -23.05 6.26
N ALA A 63 7.45 -22.92 5.61
CA ALA A 63 7.57 -22.13 4.38
C ALA A 63 6.80 -22.75 3.21
N VAL A 64 6.82 -24.08 3.08
CA VAL A 64 6.02 -24.82 2.08
C VAL A 64 4.52 -24.70 2.37
N ASP A 65 4.11 -24.80 3.63
CA ASP A 65 2.70 -24.67 4.02
C ASP A 65 2.17 -23.25 3.71
N LEU A 66 3.00 -22.23 3.88
CA LEU A 66 2.68 -20.84 3.50
C LEU A 66 2.70 -20.58 2.00
N ALA A 67 3.64 -21.19 1.28
CA ALA A 67 3.83 -21.01 -0.15
C ALA A 67 4.07 -22.37 -0.83
N PRO A 68 3.00 -23.12 -1.19
CA PRO A 68 3.11 -24.49 -1.70
C PRO A 68 3.94 -24.63 -2.98
N ALA A 69 3.98 -23.56 -3.78
CA ALA A 69 4.74 -23.45 -5.03
C ALA A 69 6.22 -23.05 -4.83
N VAL A 70 6.69 -22.87 -3.59
CA VAL A 70 8.10 -22.54 -3.31
C VAL A 70 9.03 -23.66 -3.79
N ARG A 71 10.20 -23.28 -4.33
CA ARG A 71 11.26 -24.25 -4.66
C ARG A 71 11.70 -24.98 -3.40
N ARG A 72 11.58 -26.31 -3.40
CA ARG A 72 11.87 -27.18 -2.25
C ARG A 72 13.33 -27.64 -2.20
N ASP A 73 13.96 -27.80 -3.36
CA ASP A 73 15.34 -28.25 -3.45
C ASP A 73 16.29 -27.27 -2.75
N GLY A 74 17.02 -27.79 -1.76
CA GLY A 74 17.93 -27.03 -0.89
C GLY A 74 17.29 -25.91 -0.06
N LEU A 75 15.96 -25.93 0.15
CA LEU A 75 15.26 -24.93 0.96
C LEU A 75 15.65 -25.02 2.44
N ASP A 76 16.27 -23.98 2.98
CA ASP A 76 16.75 -23.89 4.37
C ASP A 76 15.80 -23.06 5.27
N GLY A 77 14.50 -23.25 5.09
CA GLY A 77 13.46 -22.50 5.79
C GLY A 77 13.16 -21.14 5.20
N GLY A 78 12.68 -20.23 6.04
CA GLY A 78 12.27 -18.90 5.62
C GLY A 78 12.42 -17.85 6.71
N LEU A 79 12.50 -16.59 6.29
CA LEU A 79 12.28 -15.44 7.17
C LEU A 79 10.85 -14.94 6.93
N LEU A 80 10.06 -14.90 8.00
CA LEU A 80 8.69 -14.44 7.99
C LEU A 80 8.62 -13.08 8.66
N ALA A 81 8.18 -12.07 7.92
CA ALA A 81 7.82 -10.75 8.44
C ALA A 81 6.33 -10.52 8.28
N TYR A 82 5.82 -9.43 8.84
CA TYR A 82 4.42 -9.05 8.74
C TYR A 82 4.31 -7.59 8.33
N ASP A 83 3.38 -7.31 7.42
CA ASP A 83 3.02 -5.96 7.03
C ASP A 83 1.51 -5.72 7.20
N GLY A 84 1.09 -4.46 7.24
CA GLY A 84 -0.33 -4.08 7.25
C GLY A 84 -0.90 -4.12 5.84
N GLN A 85 -1.55 -5.21 5.46
CA GLN A 85 -2.27 -5.27 4.19
C GLN A 85 -3.54 -4.43 4.27
N LEU A 86 -3.63 -3.41 3.43
CA LEU A 86 -4.89 -2.75 3.10
C LEU A 86 -5.67 -3.68 2.16
N ILE A 87 -6.85 -4.11 2.60
CA ILE A 87 -7.69 -5.09 1.91
C ILE A 87 -8.36 -4.44 0.69
N ASP A 88 -8.70 -3.16 0.80
CA ASP A 88 -9.38 -2.41 -0.25
C ASP A 88 -9.03 -0.92 -0.16
N ASP A 89 -8.19 -0.48 -1.07
CA ASP A 89 -7.72 0.90 -1.20
C ASP A 89 -8.81 1.85 -1.70
N ALA A 90 -9.63 1.40 -2.66
CA ALA A 90 -10.76 2.17 -3.18
C ALA A 90 -11.82 2.45 -2.10
N ARG A 91 -12.13 1.46 -1.24
CA ARG A 91 -13.03 1.63 -0.11
C ARG A 91 -12.45 2.57 0.93
N LEU A 92 -11.15 2.54 1.16
CA LEU A 92 -10.50 3.51 2.06
C LEU A 92 -10.69 4.94 1.56
N VAL A 93 -10.39 5.21 0.28
CA VAL A 93 -10.56 6.55 -0.31
C VAL A 93 -12.01 7.00 -0.21
N THR A 94 -12.95 6.11 -0.54
CA THR A 94 -14.38 6.40 -0.45
C THR A 94 -14.82 6.70 0.99
N ALA A 95 -14.32 5.95 1.97
CA ALA A 95 -14.63 6.17 3.39
C ALA A 95 -14.10 7.52 3.89
N VAL A 96 -12.91 7.93 3.46
CA VAL A 96 -12.35 9.25 3.77
C VAL A 96 -13.20 10.36 3.17
N ALA A 97 -13.55 10.26 1.89
CA ALA A 97 -14.39 11.26 1.20
C ALA A 97 -15.77 11.40 1.86
N ARG A 98 -16.41 10.29 2.22
CA ARG A 98 -17.71 10.28 2.91
C ARG A 98 -17.62 10.90 4.31
N THR A 99 -16.57 10.58 5.06
CA THR A 99 -16.34 11.19 6.38
C THR A 99 -16.15 12.70 6.25
N ALA A 100 -15.34 13.17 5.30
CA ALA A 100 -15.16 14.60 5.06
C ALA A 100 -16.48 15.30 4.72
N ALA A 101 -17.34 14.67 3.89
CA ALA A 101 -18.66 15.19 3.57
C ALA A 101 -19.58 15.28 4.81
N GLN A 102 -19.51 14.32 5.74
CA GLN A 102 -20.24 14.39 7.01
C GLN A 102 -19.80 15.57 7.88
N TYR A 103 -18.54 16.01 7.76
CA TYR A 103 -18.02 17.22 8.40
C TYR A 103 -18.20 18.50 7.56
N GLY A 104 -19.01 18.47 6.50
CA GLY A 104 -19.39 19.64 5.71
C GLY A 104 -18.53 19.93 4.46
N ALA A 105 -17.59 19.05 4.12
CA ALA A 105 -16.84 19.20 2.87
C ALA A 105 -17.75 18.97 1.64
N ARG A 106 -17.57 19.77 0.58
CA ARG A 106 -18.17 19.51 -0.72
C ARG A 106 -17.24 18.62 -1.54
N ILE A 107 -17.74 17.45 -1.94
CA ILE A 107 -16.99 16.49 -2.75
C ILE A 107 -17.59 16.46 -4.16
N LEU A 108 -16.79 16.84 -5.16
CA LEU A 108 -17.20 16.84 -6.56
C LEU A 108 -16.42 15.75 -7.31
N THR A 109 -17.13 14.74 -7.78
CA THR A 109 -16.57 13.67 -8.64
C THR A 109 -16.82 14.00 -10.11
N TYR A 110 -16.00 13.45 -11.01
CA TYR A 110 -16.06 13.75 -12.46
C TYR A 110 -15.82 15.23 -12.79
N VAL A 111 -15.19 15.98 -11.90
CA VAL A 111 -14.81 17.37 -12.12
C VAL A 111 -13.29 17.43 -12.22
N ALA A 112 -12.80 17.77 -13.41
CA ALA A 112 -11.37 17.93 -13.65
C ALA A 112 -10.93 19.34 -13.28
N ALA A 113 -9.76 19.45 -12.65
CA ALA A 113 -9.11 20.72 -12.38
C ALA A 113 -8.06 21.03 -13.45
N SER A 114 -7.98 22.28 -13.85
CA SER A 114 -6.91 22.83 -14.69
C SER A 114 -6.55 24.23 -14.17
N GLN A 115 -5.38 24.75 -14.57
CA GLN A 115 -4.99 26.14 -14.32
C GLN A 115 -5.17 26.56 -12.85
N ALA A 116 -4.50 25.85 -11.95
CA ALA A 116 -4.55 26.17 -10.52
C ALA A 116 -3.47 27.21 -10.16
N THR A 117 -3.85 28.16 -9.32
CA THR A 117 -2.93 29.01 -8.56
C THR A 117 -3.02 28.65 -7.08
N GLY A 118 -2.24 29.29 -6.21
CA GLY A 118 -2.35 29.09 -4.76
C GLY A 118 -3.73 29.46 -4.19
N THR A 119 -4.59 30.18 -4.93
CA THR A 119 -5.86 30.72 -4.42
C THR A 119 -7.03 30.58 -5.39
N SER A 120 -6.84 30.01 -6.57
CA SER A 120 -7.91 29.82 -7.56
C SER A 120 -7.68 28.57 -8.39
N VAL A 121 -8.76 27.99 -8.92
CA VAL A 121 -8.68 26.85 -9.84
C VAL A 121 -9.83 26.88 -10.84
N ARG A 122 -9.53 26.55 -12.09
CA ARG A 122 -10.53 26.31 -13.15
C ARG A 122 -10.99 24.86 -13.05
N LEU A 123 -12.30 24.65 -12.94
CA LEU A 123 -12.91 23.33 -12.85
C LEU A 123 -13.77 23.07 -14.07
N THR A 124 -13.83 21.81 -14.53
CA THR A 124 -14.68 21.38 -15.64
C THR A 124 -15.40 20.09 -15.28
N ASP A 125 -16.73 20.13 -15.28
CA ASP A 125 -17.56 18.93 -15.16
C ASP A 125 -17.46 18.11 -16.45
N GLN A 126 -16.85 16.93 -16.34
CA GLN A 126 -16.60 16.04 -17.48
C GLN A 126 -17.88 15.37 -18.01
N ARG A 127 -19.00 15.45 -17.28
CA ARG A 127 -20.27 14.88 -17.72
C ARG A 127 -21.07 15.86 -18.57
N THR A 128 -20.96 17.15 -18.29
CA THR A 128 -21.71 18.21 -18.98
C THR A 128 -20.84 19.06 -19.90
N GLY A 129 -19.52 19.05 -19.71
CA GLY A 129 -18.56 19.93 -20.38
C GLY A 129 -18.53 21.36 -19.82
N GLY A 130 -19.34 21.69 -18.82
CA GLY A 130 -19.39 23.01 -18.21
C GLY A 130 -18.15 23.31 -17.37
N SER A 131 -17.57 24.51 -17.54
CA SER A 131 -16.46 24.98 -16.72
C SER A 131 -16.84 26.15 -15.84
N PHE A 132 -16.19 26.24 -14.67
CA PHE A 132 -16.38 27.32 -13.71
C PHE A 132 -15.12 27.53 -12.88
N ASP A 133 -14.95 28.74 -12.34
CA ASP A 133 -13.80 29.11 -11.52
C ASP A 133 -14.16 29.10 -10.05
N VAL A 134 -13.24 28.62 -9.21
CA VAL A 134 -13.39 28.60 -7.76
C VAL A 134 -12.23 29.32 -7.10
N SER A 135 -12.52 30.34 -6.32
CA SER A 135 -11.55 31.01 -5.45
C SER A 135 -11.54 30.40 -4.05
N ALA A 136 -10.36 30.26 -3.48
CA ALA A 136 -10.14 29.71 -2.15
C ALA A 136 -8.97 30.44 -1.45
N ARG A 137 -8.88 30.27 -0.12
CA ARG A 137 -7.74 30.80 0.64
C ARG A 137 -6.43 30.05 0.32
N ALA A 138 -6.55 28.79 -0.05
CA ALA A 138 -5.45 27.92 -0.42
C ALA A 138 -5.97 26.84 -1.39
N VAL A 139 -5.13 26.47 -2.36
CA VAL A 139 -5.35 25.33 -3.25
C VAL A 139 -4.21 24.34 -3.03
N ILE A 140 -4.55 23.06 -2.86
CA ILE A 140 -3.59 21.97 -2.65
C ILE A 140 -3.66 21.03 -3.84
N ASN A 141 -2.56 20.87 -4.56
CA ASN A 141 -2.44 19.88 -5.64
C ASN A 141 -2.09 18.51 -5.07
N ALA A 142 -3.10 17.64 -4.97
CA ALA A 142 -2.97 16.25 -4.54
C ALA A 142 -3.29 15.26 -5.69
N ALA A 143 -3.04 15.64 -6.95
CA ALA A 143 -3.40 14.85 -8.13
C ALA A 143 -2.43 13.71 -8.47
N GLY A 144 -1.55 13.31 -7.56
CA GLY A 144 -0.63 12.18 -7.76
C GLY A 144 0.24 12.34 -9.01
N VAL A 145 0.27 11.32 -9.88
CA VAL A 145 1.07 11.32 -11.11
C VAL A 145 0.62 12.38 -12.12
N TRP A 146 -0.61 12.88 -12.00
CA TRP A 146 -1.19 13.93 -12.84
C TRP A 146 -0.91 15.34 -12.31
N ALA A 147 -0.21 15.49 -11.18
CA ALA A 147 0.02 16.82 -10.59
C ALA A 147 0.75 17.78 -11.55
N GLY A 148 1.63 17.26 -12.41
CA GLY A 148 2.33 18.04 -13.44
C GLY A 148 1.44 18.53 -14.59
N GLU A 149 0.26 17.92 -14.79
CA GLU A 149 -0.73 18.39 -15.78
C GLU A 149 -1.51 19.61 -15.28
N ILE A 150 -1.58 19.79 -13.96
CA ILE A 150 -2.23 20.92 -13.30
C ILE A 150 -1.24 22.08 -13.09
N ASP A 151 0.01 21.73 -12.77
CA ASP A 151 1.11 22.66 -12.55
C ASP A 151 2.37 22.17 -13.28
N GLU A 152 2.63 22.76 -14.44
CA GLU A 152 3.74 22.39 -15.34
C GLU A 152 5.13 22.64 -14.71
N SER A 153 5.22 23.39 -13.60
CA SER A 153 6.48 23.56 -12.87
C SER A 153 6.93 22.27 -12.17
N LEU A 154 6.00 21.33 -11.93
CA LEU A 154 6.27 20.05 -11.30
C LEU A 154 6.81 19.02 -12.31
N ARG A 155 8.09 18.65 -12.15
CA ARG A 155 8.71 17.57 -12.94
C ARG A 155 8.50 16.22 -12.28
N LEU A 156 7.63 15.40 -12.84
CA LEU A 156 7.35 14.03 -12.39
C LEU A 156 8.01 12.98 -13.30
N ARG A 157 8.52 11.90 -12.70
CA ARG A 157 9.00 10.71 -13.41
C ARG A 157 8.24 9.48 -12.90
N PRO A 158 7.05 9.19 -13.45
CA PRO A 158 6.25 8.06 -12.99
C PRO A 158 6.94 6.74 -13.35
N SER A 159 6.92 5.79 -12.41
CA SER A 159 7.30 4.40 -12.64
C SER A 159 6.06 3.56 -12.89
N ARG A 160 6.10 2.65 -13.86
CA ARG A 160 4.98 1.76 -14.19
C ARG A 160 5.21 0.39 -13.59
N GLY A 161 4.27 -0.06 -12.75
CA GLY A 161 4.14 -1.45 -12.32
C GLY A 161 3.00 -2.14 -13.08
N THR A 162 3.15 -3.44 -13.36
CA THR A 162 2.08 -4.28 -13.91
C THR A 162 1.84 -5.45 -12.96
N HIS A 163 0.57 -5.76 -12.69
CA HIS A 163 0.16 -6.89 -11.88
C HIS A 163 -0.57 -7.92 -12.75
N LEU A 164 -0.28 -9.20 -12.55
CA LEU A 164 -0.94 -10.31 -13.23
C LEU A 164 -1.75 -11.10 -12.20
N VAL A 165 -2.96 -11.51 -12.59
CA VAL A 165 -3.87 -12.27 -11.73
C VAL A 165 -4.06 -13.66 -12.32
N PHE A 166 -3.91 -14.67 -11.47
CA PHE A 166 -4.04 -16.08 -11.83
C PHE A 166 -4.97 -16.78 -10.84
N ASP A 167 -5.50 -17.95 -11.22
CA ASP A 167 -6.22 -18.81 -10.29
C ASP A 167 -5.26 -19.32 -9.20
N ALA A 168 -5.69 -19.23 -7.93
CA ALA A 168 -4.88 -19.64 -6.78
C ALA A 168 -4.54 -21.15 -6.81
N ARG A 169 -5.38 -21.99 -7.43
CA ARG A 169 -5.15 -23.43 -7.57
C ARG A 169 -3.89 -23.71 -8.39
N SER A 170 -3.55 -22.85 -9.35
CA SER A 170 -2.32 -22.96 -10.15
C SER A 170 -1.05 -22.88 -9.28
N PHE A 171 -1.16 -22.38 -8.05
CA PHE A 171 -0.07 -22.24 -7.09
C PHE A 171 -0.28 -23.08 -5.82
N GLY A 172 -1.18 -24.07 -5.86
CA GLY A 172 -1.46 -24.95 -4.72
C GLY A 172 -2.29 -24.31 -3.61
N ASN A 173 -3.08 -23.28 -3.93
CA ASN A 173 -3.89 -22.51 -2.98
C ASN A 173 -3.06 -21.92 -1.82
N PRO A 174 -2.10 -21.01 -2.10
CA PRO A 174 -1.38 -20.31 -1.05
C PRO A 174 -2.38 -19.63 -0.11
N LEU A 175 -2.16 -19.78 1.20
CA LEU A 175 -3.15 -19.57 2.25
C LEU A 175 -4.02 -18.32 2.07
N ARG A 176 -5.35 -18.54 2.08
CA ARG A 176 -6.35 -17.51 2.36
C ARG A 176 -6.56 -17.45 3.88
N HIS A 177 -5.73 -16.69 4.58
CA HIS A 177 -6.14 -16.15 5.88
C HIS A 177 -6.96 -14.88 5.66
#